data_AF-A0A1V4M399-F1
#
_entry.id   AF-A0A1V4M399-F1
#
_cell.length_a   1.000
_cell.length_b   1.000
_cell.length_c   1.000
_cell.angle_alpha   90.00
_cell.angle_beta   90.00
_cell.angle_gamma   90.00
#
_symmetry.space_group_name_H-M   'P 1'
#
loop_
_entity.id
_entity.type
_entity.pdbx_description
1 polymer ?
#
loop_
_entity_poly.entity_id
_entity_poly.type
_entity_poly.pdbx_seq_one_letter_code
_entity_poly.pdbx_strand_id
1 'polypeptide(L)'
;MSCDIKIENMNKRYGFLQGTVNQYLFYAEVMKVPVAGGIDLLSMQKGQGHITKLCIYDDEVDSGGDPFLPTMSIKRHIYVNYEGEWKVYNFTFQSLVFELVHYLDRRCHMTIVR
;
A
#
# COMPACT_ATOMS: atom_id res chain seq x y z
N MET A 1 -6.02 -17.26 -1.22
CA MET A 1 -4.62 -17.71 -1.09
C MET A 1 -4.06 -16.96 0.12
N SER A 2 -2.80 -17.12 0.49
CA SER A 2 -2.22 -16.33 1.59
C SER A 2 -1.12 -15.46 0.98
N CYS A 3 -1.33 -14.15 0.86
CA CYS A 3 -0.26 -13.24 0.50
C CYS A 3 0.82 -13.20 1.59
N ASP A 4 2.09 -13.14 1.19
CA ASP A 4 3.21 -12.87 2.09
C ASP A 4 3.30 -11.36 2.32
N ILE A 5 2.81 -10.88 3.47
CA ILE A 5 2.79 -9.46 3.80
C ILE A 5 3.82 -9.17 4.88
N LYS A 6 4.80 -8.31 4.57
CA LYS A 6 5.84 -7.86 5.50
C LYS A 6 5.74 -6.35 5.67
N ILE A 7 5.74 -5.91 6.93
CA ILE A 7 5.82 -4.48 7.27
C ILE A 7 7.29 -4.16 7.54
N GLU A 8 7.88 -3.32 6.71
CA GLU A 8 9.29 -2.93 6.80
C GLU A 8 9.45 -1.66 7.62
N ASN A 9 8.52 -0.70 7.46
CA ASN A 9 8.53 0.55 8.19
C ASN A 9 7.14 0.93 8.68
N MET A 10 7.06 1.42 9.91
CA MET A 10 5.82 1.89 10.52
C MET A 10 6.06 3.20 11.27
N ASN A 11 5.55 4.29 10.70
CA ASN A 11 5.50 5.56 11.41
C ASN A 11 4.19 5.66 12.21
N LYS A 12 4.26 5.21 13.47
CA LYS A 12 3.11 5.17 14.40
C LYS A 12 2.43 6.52 14.62
N ARG A 13 3.12 7.64 14.41
CA ARG A 13 2.56 8.99 14.62
C ARG A 13 1.57 9.38 13.53
N TYR A 14 1.81 8.93 12.29
CA TYR A 14 1.04 9.34 11.12
C TYR A 14 0.22 8.20 10.49
N GLY A 15 0.19 7.02 11.12
CA GLY A 15 -0.53 5.87 10.57
C GLY A 15 0.07 5.33 9.27
N PHE A 16 1.29 5.75 8.94
CA PHE A 16 1.92 5.44 7.66
C PHE A 16 2.72 4.13 7.76
N LEU A 17 2.46 3.24 6.81
CA LEU A 17 3.01 1.90 6.72
C LEU A 17 3.66 1.71 5.36
N GLN A 18 4.79 1.01 5.36
CA GLN A 18 5.49 0.60 4.14
C GLN A 18 5.93 -0.85 4.29
N GLY A 19 6.00 -1.56 3.18
CA GLY A 19 6.58 -2.89 3.15
C GLY A 19 6.31 -3.61 1.84
N THR A 20 6.25 -4.92 1.92
CA THR A 20 6.10 -5.81 0.76
C THR A 20 4.86 -6.68 0.88
N VAL A 21 4.21 -6.91 -0.26
CA VAL A 21 3.10 -7.85 -0.42
C VAL A 21 3.44 -8.76 -1.61
N ASN A 22 3.72 -10.03 -1.30
CA ASN A 22 4.41 -10.96 -2.19
C ASN A 22 5.73 -10.33 -2.68
N GLN A 23 5.89 -10.14 -3.98
CA GLN A 23 7.05 -9.49 -4.60
C GLN A 23 6.93 -7.97 -4.76
N TYR A 24 5.77 -7.38 -4.48
CA TYR A 24 5.51 -5.95 -4.75
C TYR A 24 5.75 -5.09 -3.52
N LEU A 25 6.17 -3.85 -3.74
CA LEU A 25 6.27 -2.83 -2.71
C LEU A 25 4.90 -2.19 -2.50
N PHE A 26 4.62 -1.79 -1.26
CA PHE A 26 3.45 -0.99 -0.97
C PHE A 26 3.72 0.08 0.07
N TYR A 27 2.89 1.12 0.03
CA TYR A 27 2.70 2.01 1.18
C TYR A 27 1.22 2.24 1.43
N ALA A 28 0.86 2.50 2.68
CA ALA A 28 -0.49 2.79 3.09
C ALA A 28 -0.53 3.85 4.18
N GLU A 29 -1.58 4.66 4.18
CA GLU A 29 -1.95 5.53 5.30
C GLU A 29 -3.19 4.95 5.96
N VAL A 30 -3.07 4.67 7.25
CA VAL A 30 -4.06 3.92 8.00
C VAL A 30 -4.44 4.66 9.28
N MET A 31 -5.72 5.00 9.37
CA MET A 31 -6.32 5.74 10.46
C MET A 31 -6.73 4.80 11.60
N LYS A 32 -6.76 5.32 12.84
CA LYS A 32 -7.23 4.58 14.02
C LYS A 32 -8.74 4.37 14.07
N VAL A 33 -9.48 5.27 13.42
CA VAL A 33 -10.94 5.32 13.40
C VAL A 33 -11.35 5.33 11.93
N PRO A 34 -12.44 4.67 11.53
CA PRO A 34 -12.89 4.71 10.15
C PRO A 34 -13.26 6.14 9.75
N VAL A 35 -12.95 6.51 8.52
CA VAL A 35 -13.24 7.83 7.96
C VAL A 35 -13.92 7.68 6.60
N ALA A 36 -14.74 8.65 6.21
CA ALA A 36 -15.56 8.62 4.98
C ALA A 36 -14.78 8.60 3.66
N GLY A 37 -13.47 8.84 3.71
CA GLY A 37 -12.56 8.76 2.56
C GLY A 37 -11.75 7.46 2.52
N GLY A 38 -12.00 6.54 3.43
CA GLY A 38 -11.28 5.28 3.50
C GLY A 38 -11.81 4.24 2.52
N ILE A 39 -11.08 3.14 2.38
CA ILE A 39 -11.53 1.97 1.60
C ILE A 39 -12.55 1.18 2.45
N ASP A 40 -13.78 1.08 1.98
CA ASP A 40 -14.81 0.23 2.55
C ASP A 40 -14.49 -1.25 2.27
N LEU A 41 -14.48 -2.09 3.31
CA LEU A 41 -14.02 -3.48 3.20
C LEU A 41 -14.95 -4.39 2.37
N LEU A 42 -16.22 -4.04 2.25
CA LEU A 42 -17.22 -4.87 1.55
C LEU A 42 -17.24 -4.56 0.06
N SER A 43 -17.28 -3.27 -0.28
CA SER A 43 -17.38 -2.78 -1.65
C SER A 43 -16.01 -2.58 -2.30
N MET A 44 -14.94 -2.48 -1.51
CA MET A 44 -13.62 -2.02 -1.95
C MET A 44 -13.67 -0.64 -2.63
N GLN A 45 -14.69 0.17 -2.34
CA GLN A 45 -14.85 1.53 -2.85
C GLN A 45 -14.57 2.54 -1.74
N LYS A 46 -14.61 3.82 -2.10
CA LYS A 46 -14.60 4.90 -1.11
C LYS A 46 -15.80 4.76 -0.17
N GLY A 47 -15.55 4.77 1.13
CA GLY A 47 -16.57 4.69 2.16
C GLY A 47 -15.98 4.83 3.56
N GLN A 48 -16.62 4.20 4.54
CA GLN A 48 -16.17 4.22 5.94
C GLN A 48 -15.08 3.16 6.14
N GLY A 49 -13.82 3.57 6.05
CA GLY A 49 -12.67 2.67 6.16
C GLY A 49 -11.50 3.28 6.90
N HIS A 50 -10.58 2.44 7.35
CA HIS A 50 -9.36 2.88 8.03
C HIS A 50 -8.25 3.28 7.06
N ILE A 51 -8.17 2.65 5.88
CA ILE A 51 -7.11 2.90 4.90
C ILE A 51 -7.51 4.09 4.02
N THR A 52 -6.82 5.22 4.15
CA THR A 52 -7.11 6.46 3.39
C THR A 52 -6.22 6.62 2.15
N LYS A 53 -5.04 6.00 2.17
CA LYS A 53 -4.14 5.88 1.02
C LYS A 53 -3.61 4.48 0.91
N LEU A 54 -3.52 3.98 -0.32
CA LEU A 54 -2.89 2.69 -0.63
C LEU A 54 -2.22 2.77 -1.99
N CYS A 55 -0.95 2.39 -2.07
CA CYS A 55 -0.25 2.26 -3.33
C CYS A 55 0.51 0.95 -3.37
N ILE A 56 0.39 0.20 -4.46
CA ILE A 56 1.18 -0.99 -4.75
C ILE A 56 1.95 -0.74 -6.04
N TYR A 57 3.26 -0.92 -5.97
CA TYR A 57 4.18 -0.54 -7.02
C TYR A 57 5.40 -1.46 -7.06
N ASP A 58 6.19 -1.31 -8.11
CA ASP A 58 7.52 -1.87 -8.25
C ASP A 58 8.47 -0.78 -8.75
N ASP A 59 9.73 -0.84 -8.32
CA ASP A 59 10.76 0.14 -8.67
C ASP A 59 11.82 -0.53 -9.55
N GLU A 60 11.86 -0.14 -10.83
CA GLU A 60 12.94 -0.55 -11.73
C GLU A 60 14.09 0.46 -11.61
N VAL A 61 15.26 -0.04 -11.20
CA VAL A 61 16.48 0.76 -11.16
C VAL A 61 17.19 0.63 -12.49
N ASP A 62 17.22 1.71 -13.27
CA ASP A 62 18.00 1.77 -14.49
C ASP A 62 19.38 2.37 -14.17
N SER A 63 20.40 1.55 -14.44
CA SER A 63 21.81 1.92 -14.27
C SER A 63 22.35 2.37 -15.63
N GLY A 64 21.94 3.57 -16.05
CA GLY A 64 22.38 4.19 -17.29
C GLY A 64 23.52 5.19 -17.08
N GLY A 65 23.97 5.80 -18.18
CA GLY A 65 24.95 6.90 -18.13
C GLY A 65 26.32 6.53 -18.70
N ASP A 66 27.19 7.53 -18.72
CA ASP A 66 28.58 7.39 -19.13
C ASP A 66 29.36 6.63 -18.03
N PRO A 67 30.28 5.70 -18.35
CA PRO A 67 31.15 5.06 -17.36
C PRO A 67 31.89 6.02 -16.42
N PHE A 68 32.10 7.27 -16.85
CA PHE A 68 32.76 8.32 -16.06
C PHE A 68 31.76 9.21 -15.28
N LEU A 69 30.46 9.13 -15.57
CA LEU A 69 29.36 9.83 -14.90
C LEU A 69 28.10 8.93 -14.85
N PRO A 70 28.08 7.93 -13.94
CA PRO A 70 26.95 7.02 -13.82
C PRO A 70 25.72 7.78 -13.35
N THR A 71 24.60 7.59 -14.04
CA THR A 71 23.30 8.13 -13.65
C THR A 71 22.39 6.98 -13.23
N MET A 72 22.02 6.97 -11.96
CA MET A 72 20.93 6.10 -11.51
C MET A 72 19.61 6.82 -11.68
N SER A 73 18.67 6.18 -12.38
CA SER A 73 17.28 6.61 -12.42
C SER A 73 16.39 5.50 -11.88
N ILE A 74 15.35 5.89 -11.14
CA ILE A 74 14.36 4.94 -10.61
C ILE A 74 13.07 5.18 -11.36
N LYS A 75 12.57 4.14 -12.04
CA LYS A 75 11.29 4.16 -12.71
C LYS A 75 10.29 3.34 -11.89
N ARG A 76 9.28 4.03 -11.36
CA ARG A 76 8.22 3.39 -10.56
C ARG A 76 7.04 2.96 -11.44
N HIS A 77 6.71 1.68 -11.39
CA HIS A 77 5.51 1.13 -12.01
C HIS A 77 4.41 1.01 -10.95
N ILE A 78 3.32 1.77 -11.12
CA ILE A 78 2.20 1.80 -10.17
C ILE A 78 1.09 0.87 -10.68
N TYR A 79 0.76 -0.17 -9.92
CA TYR A 79 -0.29 -1.13 -10.27
C TYR A 79 -1.62 -0.79 -9.62
N VAL A 80 -1.56 -0.21 -8.42
CA VAL A 80 -2.72 0.17 -7.62
C VAL A 80 -2.41 1.48 -6.92
N ASN A 81 -3.35 2.42 -6.97
CA ASN A 81 -3.24 3.69 -6.27
C ASN A 81 -4.63 4.17 -5.84
N TYR A 82 -4.82 4.27 -4.53
CA TYR A 82 -5.97 4.85 -3.86
C TYR A 82 -5.53 6.08 -3.08
N GLU A 83 -6.21 7.20 -3.31
CA GLU A 83 -6.06 8.41 -2.52
C GLU A 83 -7.41 9.13 -2.45
N GLY A 84 -8.25 8.72 -1.50
CA GLY A 84 -9.65 9.15 -1.41
C GLY A 84 -10.58 8.61 -2.51
N GLU A 85 -10.02 8.09 -3.60
CA GLU A 85 -10.64 7.34 -4.68
C GLU A 85 -9.57 6.51 -5.42
N TRP A 86 -10.00 5.52 -6.22
CA TRP A 86 -9.09 4.74 -7.05
C TRP A 86 -8.59 5.55 -8.25
N LYS A 87 -7.31 5.90 -8.23
CA LYS A 87 -6.61 6.54 -9.37
C LYS A 87 -6.06 5.51 -10.35
N VAL A 88 -5.60 4.37 -9.83
CA VAL A 88 -5.14 3.23 -10.61
C VAL A 88 -5.64 1.96 -9.93
N TYR A 89 -6.27 1.08 -10.70
CA TYR A 89 -6.75 -0.20 -10.19
C TYR A 89 -6.61 -1.29 -11.25
N ASN A 90 -5.43 -1.94 -11.29
CA ASN A 90 -5.25 -3.11 -12.14
C ASN A 90 -6.02 -4.30 -11.53
N PHE A 91 -7.08 -4.76 -12.20
CA PHE A 91 -7.93 -5.87 -11.74
C PHE A 91 -7.17 -7.18 -11.50
N THR A 92 -6.02 -7.37 -12.15
CA THR A 92 -5.14 -8.53 -11.89
C THR A 92 -4.66 -8.57 -10.43
N PHE A 93 -4.59 -7.40 -9.78
CA PHE A 93 -4.18 -7.25 -8.38
C PHE A 93 -5.37 -7.28 -7.41
N GLN A 94 -6.62 -7.45 -7.87
CA GLN A 94 -7.80 -7.34 -7.02
C GLN A 94 -7.73 -8.24 -5.77
N SER A 95 -7.36 -9.51 -5.93
CA SER A 95 -7.23 -10.44 -4.80
C SER A 95 -6.13 -10.01 -3.82
N LEU A 96 -5.01 -9.52 -4.34
CA LEU A 96 -3.89 -9.03 -3.53
C LEU A 96 -4.29 -7.77 -2.76
N VAL A 97 -4.97 -6.82 -3.41
CA VAL A 97 -5.48 -5.60 -2.77
C VAL A 97 -6.47 -5.96 -1.66
N PHE A 98 -7.40 -6.87 -1.94
CA PHE A 98 -8.38 -7.32 -0.96
C PHE A 98 -7.72 -7.93 0.28
N GLU A 99 -6.79 -8.87 0.09
CA GLU A 99 -6.06 -9.49 1.20
C GLU A 99 -5.23 -8.46 2.00
N LEU A 100 -4.56 -7.53 1.31
CA LEU A 100 -3.77 -6.48 1.95
C LEU A 100 -4.62 -5.51 2.76
N VAL A 101 -5.71 -4.99 2.18
CA VAL A 101 -6.63 -4.05 2.86
C VAL A 101 -7.22 -4.70 4.11
N HIS A 102 -7.68 -5.96 4.01
CA HIS A 102 -8.16 -6.70 5.18
C HIS A 102 -7.09 -6.93 6.24
N TYR A 103 -5.85 -7.22 5.84
CA TYR A 103 -4.74 -7.37 6.77
C TYR A 103 -4.44 -6.07 7.52
N LEU A 104 -4.37 -4.94 6.80
CA LEU A 104 -4.09 -3.62 7.38
C LEU A 104 -5.21 -3.18 8.33
N ASP A 105 -6.47 -3.41 7.95
CA ASP A 105 -7.62 -3.10 8.79
C ASP A 105 -7.62 -3.90 10.10
N ARG A 106 -7.41 -5.23 10.03
CA ARG A 106 -7.27 -6.07 11.24
C ARG A 106 -6.13 -5.59 12.15
N ARG A 107 -5.03 -5.10 11.56
CA ARG A 107 -3.87 -4.61 12.31
C ARG A 107 -4.17 -3.34 13.12
N CYS A 108 -5.06 -2.46 12.66
CA CYS A 108 -5.52 -1.32 13.45
C CYS A 108 -6.20 -1.75 14.76
N HIS A 109 -6.97 -2.83 14.68
CA HIS A 109 -7.70 -3.36 15.82
C HIS A 109 -6.80 -4.09 16.83
N MET A 110 -5.59 -4.52 16.42
CA MET A 110 -4.62 -5.20 17.28
C MET A 110 -3.83 -4.25 18.20
N THR A 111 -4.45 -3.19 18.72
CA THR A 111 -3.85 -2.41 19.79
C THR A 111 -3.80 -3.29 21.04
N ILE A 112 -2.64 -3.92 21.24
CA ILE A 112 -2.31 -4.81 22.36
C ILE A 112 -2.77 -4.16 23.66
N VAL A 113 -3.69 -4.85 24.35
CA VAL A 113 -3.99 -4.66 25.76
C VAL A 113 -2.65 -4.71 26.49
N ARG A 114 -2.22 -3.56 27.05
CA ARG A 114 -1.07 -3.49 27.94
C ARG A 114 -1.51 -3.80 29.37
#